data_AF-A0AAE3NSH4-F1
#
_entry.id   AF-A0AAE3NSH4-F1
#
_cell.length_a   1.000
_cell.length_b   1.000
_cell.length_c   1.000
_cell.angle_alpha   90.00
_cell.angle_beta   90.00
_cell.angle_gamma   90.00
#
_symmetry.space_group_name_H-M   'P 1'
#
loop_
_entity.id
_entity.type
_entity.pdbx_description
1 polymer ?
#
loop_
_entity_poly.entity_id
_entity_poly.type
_entity_poly.pdbx_seq_one_letter_code
_entity_poly.pdbx_strand_id
1 'polypeptide(L)' 'MLRTITIGSCVSVQGLLVKTLPNGSVSVRVGDKIFTGRPVDALAA' A
#
# COMPACT_ATOMS: atom_id res chain seq x y z
N MET A 1 10.84 5.06 0.04
CA MET A 1 9.98 5.29 1.22
C MET A 1 9.10 4.07 1.43
N LEU A 2 9.01 3.57 2.65
CA LEU A 2 8.08 2.50 3.00
C LEU A 2 6.66 3.07 3.11
N ARG A 3 5.68 2.30 2.65
CA ARG A 3 4.26 2.61 2.74
C ARG A 3 3.54 1.36 3.21
N THR A 4 2.52 1.58 4.05
CA THR A 4 1.63 0.52 4.49
C THR A 4 0.37 0.59 3.64
N ILE A 5 -0.06 -0.55 3.12
CA ILE A 5 -1.32 -0.70 2.41
C ILE A 5 -2.21 -1.72 3.10
N THR A 6 -3.51 -1.48 3.12
CA THR A 6 -4.50 -2.48 3.50
C THR A 6 -4.85 -3.34 2.29
N ILE A 7 -4.79 -4.66 2.47
CA ILE A 7 -5.17 -5.67 1.48
C ILE A 7 -6.30 -6.50 2.07
N GLY A 8 -7.55 -6.09 1.83
CA GLY A 8 -8.74 -6.73 2.40
C GLY A 8 -9.25 -6.02 3.66
N SER A 9 -10.00 -6.74 4.50
CA SER A 9 -10.70 -6.17 5.65
C SER A 9 -9.83 -6.01 6.90
N CYS A 10 -8.87 -6.92 7.12
CA CYS A 10 -8.09 -6.96 8.37
C CYS A 10 -6.58 -7.14 8.16
N VAL A 11 -6.08 -7.07 6.93
CA VAL A 11 -4.66 -7.30 6.64
C VAL A 11 -4.00 -6.02 6.15
N SER A 12 -2.93 -5.62 6.82
CA SER A 12 -2.07 -4.51 6.41
C SER A 12 -0.68 -5.02 6.06
N VAL A 13 -0.10 -4.53 4.97
CA VAL A 13 1.20 -4.93 4.45
C VAL A 13 2.05 -3.70 4.24
N GLN A 14 3.24 -3.70 4.84
CA GLN A 14 4.22 -2.63 4.70
C GLN A 14 5.28 -3.03 3.67
N GLY A 15 5.59 -2.12 2.74
CA GLY A 15 6.59 -2.39 1.71
C GLY A 15 7.12 -1.12 1.04
N LEU A 16 8.04 -1.30 0.09
CA LEU A 16 8.60 -0.20 -0.69
C LEU A 16 7.57 0.28 -1.71
N LEU A 17 7.29 1.58 -1.75
CA LEU A 17 6.44 2.14 -2.79
C LEU A 17 6.99 1.86 -4.19
N VAL A 18 6.18 1.23 -5.03
CA VAL A 18 6.48 1.02 -6.45
C VAL A 18 5.74 2.03 -7.32
N LYS A 19 4.43 2.15 -7.15
CA LYS A 19 3.62 3.13 -7.87
C LYS A 19 2.36 3.53 -7.11
N THR A 20 1.84 4.71 -7.44
CA THR A 20 0.51 5.15 -7.08
C THR A 20 -0.38 5.02 -8.31
N LEU A 21 -1.54 4.38 -8.17
CA LEU A 21 -2.52 4.25 -9.24
C LEU A 21 -3.48 5.44 -9.25
N PRO A 22 -4.07 5.81 -10.41
CA PRO A 22 -5.01 6.92 -10.52
C PRO A 22 -6.31 6.72 -9.74
N ASN A 23 -6.62 5.48 -9.34
CA ASN A 23 -7.78 5.16 -8.50
C ASN A 23 -7.53 5.34 -6.99
N GLY A 24 -6.39 5.92 -6.59
CA GLY A 24 -6.00 6.10 -5.19
C GLY A 24 -5.42 4.86 -4.52
N SER A 25 -5.29 3.73 -5.23
CA SER A 25 -4.58 2.55 -4.73
C SER A 25 -3.07 2.73 -4.86
N VAL A 26 -2.33 2.03 -4.02
CA VAL A 26 -0.87 2.06 -3.99
C VAL A 26 -0.34 0.65 -4.15
N SER A 27 0.69 0.48 -4.98
CA SER A 27 1.43 -0.77 -5.08
C SER A 27 2.72 -0.67 -4.27
N VAL A 28 2.93 -1.62 -3.37
CA VAL A 28 4.16 -1.77 -2.58
C VAL A 28 4.84 -3.10 -2.88
N ARG A 29 6.17 -3.12 -2.84
CA ARG A 29 6.99 -4.32 -2.99
C ARG A 29 7.47 -4.80 -1.63
N VAL A 30 7.29 -6.10 -1.36
CA VAL A 30 7.78 -6.80 -0.18
C VAL A 30 8.57 -8.01 -0.65
N GLY A 31 9.90 -7.95 -0.50
CA GLY A 31 10.80 -8.92 -1.13
C GLY A 31 10.57 -8.94 -2.65
N ASP A 32 10.24 -10.12 -3.17
CA ASP A 32 10.00 -10.34 -4.61
C ASP A 32 8.53 -10.20 -5.04
N LYS A 33 7.62 -9.90 -4.09
CA LYS A 33 6.18 -9.78 -4.37
C LYS A 33 5.74 -8.33 -4.40
N ILE A 34 4.85 -8.00 -5.33
CA ILE A 34 4.19 -6.70 -5.41
C ILE A 34 2.75 -6.86 -4.95
N PHE A 35 2.38 -6.07 -3.95
CA PHE A 35 1.05 -6.02 -3.38
C PHE A 35 0.39 -4.69 -3.73
N THR A 36 -0.90 -4.71 -4.05
CA THR A 36 -1.67 -3.49 -4.34
C THR A 36 -2.84 -3.40 -3.39
N GLY A 37 -3.05 -2.22 -2.81
CA GLY A 37 -4.09 -2.00 -1.81
C GLY A 37 -4.33 -0.52 -1.59
N ARG A 38 -5.16 -0.21 -0.60
CA ARG A 38 -5.39 1.19 -0.20
C ARG A 38 -4.32 1.61 0.81
N PRO A 39 -3.76 2.81 0.71
CA PRO A 39 -2.85 3.30 1.75
C PRO A 39 -3.60 3.40 3.09
N VAL A 40 -2.96 2.96 4.18
CA VAL A 40 -3.55 3.01 5.53
C VAL A 40 -3.66 4.45 6.03
N ASP A 41 -2.72 5.30 5.62
CA ASP A 41 -2.74 6.74 5.92
C ASP A 41 -3.51 7.49 4.83
N ALA A 42 -4.83 7.56 4.99
CA ALA A 42 -5.49 8.83 4.69
C ALA A 42 -5.01 9.80 5.79
N LEU A 43 -4.37 10.90 5.39
CA LEU A 43 -3.90 11.96 6.28
C LEU A 43 -4.87 12.10 7.47
N ALA A 44 -4.43 11.72 8.67
CA ALA A 44 -5.23 11.95 9.87
C ALA A 44 -5.51 13.45 9.93
N ALA A 45 -6.80 13.80 9.84
CA ALA A 45 -7.28 15.18 9.94
C ALA A 45 -7.21 15.67 11.39
#